data_AF-A0A537ACH0-F1
#
_entry.id   AF-A0A537ACH0-F1
#
_cell.length_a   1.000
_cell.length_b   1.000
_cell.length_c   1.000
_cell.angle_alpha   90.00
_cell.angle_beta   90.00
_cell.angle_gamma   90.00
#
_symmetry.space_group_name_H-M   'P 1'
#
loop_
_entity.id
_entity.type
_entity.pdbx_description
1 polymer ?
#
loop_
_entity_poly.entity_id
_entity_poly.type
_entity_poly.pdbx_seq_one_letter_code
_entity_poly.pdbx_strand_id
1 'polypeptide(L)' 'MLKTKFWKDAAASLPAQVRARHIAELERAERWELALDGAIEALTRVKNAFATKFQTLRSAH' A
#
# COMPACT_ATOMS: atom_id res chain seq x y z
N MET A 1 -5.20 -15.39 0.85
CA MET A 1 -6.55 -14.92 0.50
C MET A 1 -6.52 -13.42 0.28
N LEU A 2 -7.16 -12.93 -0.79
CA LEU A 2 -7.22 -11.51 -1.15
C LEU A 2 -7.96 -10.67 -0.09
N LYS A 3 -7.42 -9.51 0.25
CA LYS A 3 -7.87 -8.65 1.35
C LYS A 3 -8.74 -7.50 0.87
N THR A 4 -8.31 -6.76 -0.15
CA THR A 4 -9.00 -5.57 -0.65
C THR A 4 -10.15 -5.94 -1.57
N LYS A 5 -11.14 -5.04 -1.64
CA LYS A 5 -12.30 -5.22 -2.53
C LYS A 5 -11.85 -5.26 -4.01
N PHE A 6 -10.90 -4.40 -4.38
CA PHE A 6 -10.37 -4.33 -5.73
C PHE A 6 -9.80 -5.68 -6.20
N TRP A 7 -8.92 -6.30 -5.42
CA TRP A 7 -8.32 -7.57 -5.84
C TRP A 7 -9.33 -8.72 -5.84
N LYS A 8 -10.29 -8.73 -4.90
CA LYS A 8 -11.39 -9.72 -4.93
C LYS A 8 -12.21 -9.61 -6.21
N ASP A 9 -12.57 -8.39 -6.61
CA ASP A 9 -13.33 -8.13 -7.84
C ASP A 9 -12.49 -8.47 -9.08
N ALA A 10 -11.19 -8.13 -9.08
CA ALA A 10 -10.25 -8.47 -10.16
C ALA A 10 -10.06 -9.99 -10.32
N ALA A 11 -9.99 -10.74 -9.20
CA ALA A 11 -9.95 -12.19 -9.27
C ALA A 11 -11.29 -12.76 -9.76
N ALA A 12 -12.42 -12.19 -9.35
CA ALA A 12 -13.74 -12.64 -9.76
C ALA A 12 -14.02 -12.41 -11.25
N SER A 13 -13.44 -11.38 -11.86
CA SER A 13 -13.58 -11.10 -13.30
C SER A 13 -12.82 -12.10 -14.19
N LEU A 14 -11.87 -12.85 -13.62
CA LEU A 14 -11.10 -13.84 -14.37
C LEU A 14 -11.87 -15.16 -14.53
N PRO A 15 -11.78 -15.81 -15.72
CA PRO A 15 -12.27 -17.17 -15.91
C PRO A 15 -11.67 -18.14 -14.89
N ALA A 16 -12.46 -19.10 -14.39
CA ALA A 16 -12.05 -19.98 -13.29
C ALA A 16 -10.71 -20.71 -13.51
N GLN A 17 -10.45 -21.12 -14.76
CA GLN A 17 -9.22 -21.81 -15.17
C GLN A 17 -7.98 -20.91 -15.05
N VAL A 18 -8.11 -19.63 -15.41
CA VAL A 18 -7.05 -18.63 -15.33
C VAL A 18 -6.90 -18.16 -13.89
N ARG A 19 -8.02 -17.94 -13.18
CA ARG A 19 -8.04 -17.54 -11.78
C ARG A 19 -7.27 -18.52 -10.90
N ALA A 20 -7.52 -19.82 -11.01
CA ALA A 20 -6.82 -20.83 -10.20
C ALA A 20 -5.30 -20.80 -10.43
N ARG A 21 -4.87 -20.53 -11.66
CA ARG A 21 -3.46 -20.46 -12.02
C ARG A 21 -2.77 -19.19 -11.50
N HIS A 22 -3.47 -18.05 -11.52
CA HIS A 22 -2.89 -16.74 -11.20
C HIS A 22 -3.26 -16.21 -9.80
N ILE A 23 -4.08 -16.93 -9.02
CA ILE A 23 -4.52 -16.45 -7.70
C ILE A 23 -3.34 -16.15 -6.75
N ALA A 24 -2.28 -16.96 -6.80
CA ALA A 24 -1.08 -16.76 -5.99
C ALA A 24 -0.31 -15.49 -6.40
N GLU A 25 -0.30 -15.17 -7.69
CA GLU A 25 0.34 -13.96 -8.23
C GLU A 25 -0.47 -12.71 -7.86
N LEU A 26 -1.80 -12.78 -7.97
CA LEU A 26 -2.70 -11.71 -7.52
C LEU A 26 -2.53 -11.43 -6.02
N GLU A 27 -2.44 -12.48 -5.19
CA GLU A 27 -2.18 -12.32 -3.76
C GLU A 27 -0.81 -11.68 -3.46
N ARG A 28 0.20 -12.00 -4.26
CA ARG A 28 1.53 -11.40 -4.10
C ARG A 28 1.53 -9.94 -4.53
N ALA A 29 0.85 -9.61 -5.62
CA ALA A 29 0.69 -8.23 -6.08
C ALA A 29 -0.03 -7.37 -5.04
N GLU A 30 -1.13 -7.86 -4.47
CA GLU A 30 -1.86 -7.17 -3.40
C GLU A 30 -0.97 -6.89 -2.17
N ARG A 31 -0.15 -7.86 -1.76
CA ARG A 31 0.76 -7.66 -0.63
C ARG A 31 1.80 -6.58 -0.90
N TRP A 32 2.30 -6.50 -2.12
CA TRP A 32 3.25 -5.45 -2.50
C TRP A 32 2.61 -4.08 -2.52
N GLU A 33 1.40 -3.96 -3.06
CA GLU A 33 0.63 -2.71 -3.04
C GLU A 33 0.42 -2.21 -1.61
N LEU A 34 -0.09 -3.07 -0.72
CA LEU A 34 -0.30 -2.73 0.70
C LEU A 34 1.00 -2.38 1.43
N ALA A 35 2.11 -3.06 1.10
CA ALA A 35 3.41 -2.75 1.69
C ALA A 35 3.94 -1.39 1.21
N LEU A 36 3.73 -1.06 -0.06
CA LEU A 36 4.12 0.23 -0.63
C LEU A 36 3.30 1.37 -0.02
N ASP A 37 1.99 1.21 0.10
CA ASP A 37 1.12 2.19 0.75
C ASP A 37 1.57 2.44 2.20
N GLY A 38 1.83 1.37 2.95
CA GLY A 38 2.33 1.48 4.32
C GLY A 38 3.71 2.17 4.39
N ALA A 39 4.61 1.88 3.46
CA ALA A 39 5.92 2.53 3.38
C ALA A 39 5.81 4.03 3.05
N ILE A 40 4.95 4.38 2.09
CA ILE A 40 4.69 5.78 1.70
C ILE A 40 4.09 6.55 2.88
N GLU A 41 3.14 5.95 3.60
CA GLU A 41 2.52 6.58 4.76
C GLU A 41 3.55 6.80 5.89
N ALA A 42 4.39 5.80 6.17
CA ALA A 42 5.46 5.91 7.16
C ALA A 42 6.46 7.01 6.79
N LEU A 43 6.91 7.05 5.53
CA LEU A 43 7.82 8.08 5.03
C LEU A 43 7.18 9.48 5.12
N THR A 44 5.89 9.59 4.79
CA THR A 44 5.15 10.85 4.87
C THR A 44 5.06 11.35 6.32
N ARG A 45 4.78 10.44 7.28
CA ARG A 45 4.74 10.78 8.71
C ARG A 45 6.12 11.24 9.21
N VAL A 46 7.19 10.54 8.82
CA VAL A 46 8.57 10.94 9.17
C VAL A 46 8.92 12.31 8.59
N LYS A 47 8.60 12.54 7.31
CA LYS A 47 8.82 13.84 6.65
C LYS A 47 8.09 14.96 7.38
N ASN A 48 6.82 14.75 7.72
CA ASN A 48 6.01 15.76 8.39
C ASN A 48 6.54 16.05 9.80
N ALA A 49 6.89 15.01 10.58
CA ALA A 49 7.49 15.18 11.90
C ALA A 49 8.82 15.95 11.84
N PHE A 50 9.66 15.67 10.84
CA PHE A 50 10.91 16.39 10.61
C PHE A 50 10.64 17.85 10.23
N ALA A 51 9.73 18.11 9.29
CA ALA A 51 9.36 19.46 8.87
C ALA A 51 8.82 20.30 10.06
N THR A 52 7.95 19.72 10.90
CA THR A 52 7.45 20.39 12.10
C THR A 52 8.57 20.76 13.06
N LYS A 53 9.51 19.84 13.36
CA LYS A 53 10.66 20.15 14.22
C LYS A 53 11.53 21.30 13.67
N PHE A 54 11.77 21.32 12.36
CA PHE A 54 12.53 22.40 11.73
C PHE A 54 11.80 23.74 11.74
N GLN A 55 10.48 23.74 11.56
CA GLN A 55 9.67 24.95 11.66
C GLN A 55 9.63 25.51 13.09
N THR A 56 9.50 24.64 14.11
CA THR A 56 9.55 25.05 15.51
C THR A 56 10.90 25.67 15.88
N LEU A 57 12.02 25.10 15.40
CA LEU A 57 13.35 25.66 15.64
C LEU A 57 13.57 27.01 14.94
N ARG A 58 13.02 27.20 13.73
CA ARG A 58 13.15 28.45 12.98
C ARG A 58 12.28 29.59 13.53
N SER A 59 11.17 29.29 14.20
CA SER A 59 10.28 30.30 14.79
C SER A 59 10.69 30.75 16.20
N ALA A 60 11.65 30.07 16.82
CA ALA A 60 12.17 30.38 18.15
C ALA A 60 13.42 31.29 18.13
N HIS A 61 13.83 31.78 16.96
CA HIS A 61 15.00 32.60 16.71
C HIS A 61 14.62 33.89 16.00
#